data_AF-X1B3V1-F1
#
_entry.id   AF-X1B3V1-F1
#
_cell.length_a   1.000
_cell.length_b   1.000
_cell.length_c   1.000
_cell.angle_alpha   90.00
_cell.angle_beta   90.00
_cell.angle_gamma   90.00
#
_symmetry.space_group_name_H-M   'P 1'
#
loop_
_entity.id
_entity.type
_entity.pdbx_description
1 polymer ?
#
loop_
_entity_poly.entity_id
_entity_poly.type
_entity_poly.pdbx_seq_one_letter_code
_entity_poly.pdbx_strand_id
1 'polypeptide(L)'
;MATRSTFKILNIFTYQQHDKPEEKVLIFGAGDTGEIALRWILMDPQINYQLVGIIDNDPLMKGRQIHGVEVVGGIEDLDRLIIENQICGVIIASKDHTSDIQAKISD
;
A
#
# COMPACT_ATOMS: atom_id res chain seq x y z
N MET A 1 5.10 11.19 -35.48
CA MET A 1 4.18 10.49 -34.56
C MET A 1 5.01 9.48 -33.78
N ALA A 2 5.54 9.86 -32.62
CA ALA A 2 6.30 8.95 -31.78
C ALA A 2 5.31 7.96 -31.18
N THR A 3 5.43 6.70 -31.59
CA THR A 3 4.66 5.57 -31.07
C THR A 3 4.77 5.60 -29.55
N ARG A 4 3.62 5.65 -28.86
CA ARG A 4 3.50 5.33 -27.42
C ARG A 4 3.87 3.85 -27.26
N SER A 5 5.15 3.54 -27.42
CA SER A 5 5.70 2.23 -27.16
C SER A 5 5.75 2.09 -25.64
N THR A 6 4.67 1.48 -25.17
CA THR A 6 4.27 1.29 -23.79
C THR A 6 5.39 0.65 -22.98
N PHE A 7 5.68 1.20 -21.79
CA PHE A 7 6.56 0.65 -20.75
C PHE A 7 6.12 -0.74 -20.22
N LYS A 8 5.11 -1.38 -20.82
CA LYS A 8 4.51 -2.64 -20.38
C LYS A 8 5.40 -3.87 -20.63
N ILE A 9 6.41 -3.75 -21.51
CA ILE A 9 7.25 -4.88 -21.93
C ILE A 9 8.41 -5.14 -20.95
N LEU A 10 8.83 -4.14 -20.17
CA LEU A 10 9.96 -4.33 -19.23
C LEU A 10 9.60 -5.20 -18.02
N ASN A 11 8.31 -5.31 -17.66
CA ASN A 11 7.86 -6.16 -16.55
C ASN A 11 7.80 -7.66 -16.90
N ILE A 12 8.04 -8.06 -18.15
CA ILE A 12 7.97 -9.48 -18.56
C ILE A 12 9.25 -10.24 -18.15
N PHE A 13 10.37 -9.54 -17.89
CA PHE A 13 11.66 -10.19 -17.58
C PHE A 13 12.08 -10.14 -16.11
N THR A 14 11.35 -9.43 -15.24
CA THR A 14 11.57 -9.46 -13.78
C THR A 14 10.55 -10.35 -13.06
N TYR A 15 9.92 -11.29 -13.76
CA TYR A 15 9.18 -12.40 -13.16
C TYR A 15 10.18 -13.40 -12.53
N GLN A 16 10.91 -12.96 -11.52
CA GLN A 16 11.57 -13.89 -10.60
C GLN A 16 10.44 -14.53 -9.80
N GLN A 17 10.29 -15.84 -10.00
CA GLN A 17 9.26 -16.63 -9.34
C GLN A 17 9.44 -16.55 -7.82
N HIS A 18 8.63 -15.72 -7.16
CA HIS A 18 8.27 -16.00 -5.78
C HIS A 18 7.27 -17.16 -5.84
N ASP A 19 7.70 -18.36 -5.44
CA ASP A 19 6.82 -19.52 -5.22
C ASP A 19 5.76 -19.25 -4.12
N LYS A 20 5.87 -18.11 -3.43
CA LYS A 20 4.94 -17.66 -2.39
C LYS A 20 3.98 -16.61 -2.95
N PRO A 21 2.68 -16.69 -2.64
CA PRO A 21 1.72 -15.66 -3.03
C PRO A 21 2.15 -14.30 -2.43
N GLU A 22 1.94 -13.22 -3.18
CA GLU A 22 2.19 -11.86 -2.69
C GLU A 22 1.32 -11.58 -1.45
N GLU A 23 1.93 -11.06 -0.39
CA GLU A 23 1.23 -10.66 0.82
C GLU A 23 0.54 -9.32 0.57
N LYS A 24 -0.79 -9.31 0.65
CA LYS A 24 -1.57 -8.08 0.48
C LYS A 24 -1.42 -7.18 1.69
N VAL A 25 -0.96 -5.96 1.47
CA VAL A 25 -0.69 -5.01 2.55
C VAL A 25 -1.37 -3.66 2.31
N LEU A 26 -1.63 -2.96 3.41
CA LEU A 26 -1.98 -1.54 3.41
C LEU A 26 -0.83 -0.74 4.04
N ILE A 27 -0.68 0.52 3.64
CA ILE A 27 0.15 1.49 4.38
C ILE A 27 -0.77 2.39 5.17
N PHE A 28 -0.46 2.61 6.45
CA PHE A 28 -1.11 3.63 7.26
C PHE A 28 -0.25 4.87 7.42
N GLY A 29 -0.81 6.01 7.02
CA GLY A 29 -0.12 7.28 6.88
C GLY A 29 0.23 7.57 5.43
N ALA A 30 -0.36 8.63 4.88
CA ALA A 30 -0.15 9.15 3.53
C ALA A 30 0.87 10.29 3.48
N GLY A 31 1.52 10.61 4.61
CA GLY A 31 2.58 11.61 4.70
C GLY A 31 3.94 11.11 4.22
N ASP A 32 4.99 11.89 4.49
CA ASP A 32 6.35 11.65 4.00
C ASP A 32 6.87 10.23 4.30
N THR A 33 6.65 9.72 5.51
CA THR A 33 7.08 8.37 5.91
C THR A 33 6.34 7.30 5.11
N GLY A 34 5.04 7.48 4.88
CA GLY A 34 4.23 6.59 4.06
C GLY A 34 4.68 6.58 2.61
N GLU A 35 5.01 7.75 2.07
CA GLU A 35 5.56 7.87 0.73
C GLU A 35 6.92 7.17 0.59
N ILE A 36 7.78 7.27 1.60
CA ILE A 36 9.07 6.56 1.64
C ILE A 36 8.85 5.04 1.67
N ALA A 37 7.94 4.54 2.51
CA ALA A 37 7.62 3.11 2.58
C ALA A 37 7.07 2.59 1.24
N LEU A 38 6.14 3.34 0.63
CA LEU A 38 5.60 3.06 -0.69
C LEU A 38 6.69 2.96 -1.75
N ARG A 39 7.59 3.95 -1.82
CA ARG A 39 8.72 3.93 -2.77
C ARG A 39 9.60 2.72 -2.55
N TRP A 40 9.90 2.37 -1.29
CA TRP A 40 10.74 1.22 -0.99
C TRP A 40 10.12 -0.10 -1.48
N ILE A 41 8.81 -0.31 -1.24
CA ILE A 41 8.06 -1.47 -1.74
C ILE A 41 8.07 -1.52 -3.27
N LEU A 42 7.85 -0.39 -3.94
CA LEU A 42 7.82 -0.33 -5.41
C LEU A 42 9.21 -0.52 -6.06
N MET A 43 10.29 -0.18 -5.35
CA MET A 43 11.65 -0.20 -5.89
C MET A 43 12.37 -1.53 -5.69
N ASP A 44 11.93 -2.38 -4.75
CA ASP A 44 12.59 -3.63 -4.42
C ASP A 44 11.74 -4.84 -4.86
N PRO A 45 12.10 -5.49 -5.99
CA PRO A 45 11.37 -6.66 -6.50
C PRO A 45 11.44 -7.88 -5.58
N GLN A 46 12.34 -7.89 -4.59
CA GLN A 46 12.44 -8.98 -3.61
C GLN A 46 11.37 -8.86 -2.52
N ILE A 47 10.75 -7.68 -2.39
CA ILE A 47 9.63 -7.47 -1.48
C ILE A 47 8.38 -8.12 -2.10
N ASN A 48 7.92 -9.20 -1.48
CA ASN A 48 6.75 -9.96 -1.91
C ASN A 48 5.43 -9.34 -1.38
N TYR A 49 5.26 -8.03 -1.54
CA TYR A 49 4.07 -7.30 -1.09
C TYR A 49 3.23 -6.80 -2.26
N GLN A 50 1.93 -7.12 -2.21
CA GLN A 50 0.93 -6.49 -3.06
C GLN A 50 0.32 -5.32 -2.28
N LEU A 51 0.73 -4.09 -2.62
CA LEU A 51 0.15 -2.92 -1.97
C LEU A 51 -1.27 -2.65 -2.49
N VAL A 52 -2.25 -2.79 -1.62
CA VAL A 52 -3.68 -2.65 -1.96
C VAL A 52 -4.14 -1.20 -1.88
N GLY A 53 -3.56 -0.41 -0.99
CA GLY A 53 -3.96 0.97 -0.78
C GLY A 53 -3.27 1.62 0.41
N ILE A 54 -3.54 2.91 0.58
CA ILE A 54 -3.10 3.69 1.72
C ILE A 54 -4.33 4.03 2.57
N ILE A 55 -4.19 4.00 3.88
CA ILE A 55 -5.19 4.51 4.81
C ILE A 55 -4.61 5.71 5.57
N ASP A 56 -5.39 6.77 5.71
CA ASP A 56 -5.00 7.98 6.44
C ASP A 56 -6.23 8.58 7.14
N ASN A 57 -6.05 9.05 8.37
CA ASN A 57 -7.13 9.60 9.17
C ASN A 57 -7.52 11.02 8.75
N ASP A 58 -6.69 11.71 7.96
CA ASP A 58 -7.09 12.98 7.35
C ASP A 58 -8.12 12.70 6.23
N PRO A 59 -9.41 13.09 6.41
CA PRO A 59 -10.44 12.85 5.42
C PRO A 59 -10.16 13.57 4.09
N LEU A 60 -9.30 14.60 4.08
CA LEU A 60 -8.88 15.30 2.87
C LEU A 60 -7.98 14.45 1.97
N MET A 61 -7.41 13.37 2.51
CA MET A 61 -6.54 12.46 1.78
C MET A 61 -7.32 11.40 0.98
N LYS A 62 -8.54 11.05 1.40
CA LYS A 62 -9.34 10.01 0.74
C LYS A 62 -9.53 10.27 -0.75
N GLY A 63 -9.29 9.24 -1.56
CA GLY A 63 -9.37 9.29 -3.03
C GLY A 63 -8.16 9.95 -3.72
N ARG A 64 -7.19 10.51 -2.98
CA ARG A 64 -5.93 10.97 -3.57
C ARG A 64 -5.08 9.78 -4.01
N GLN A 65 -4.29 9.99 -5.05
CA GLN A 65 -3.27 9.03 -5.46
C GLN A 65 -1.88 9.51 -5.05
N ILE A 66 -1.12 8.60 -4.46
CA ILE A 66 0.27 8.79 -4.07
C ILE A 66 1.07 7.74 -4.83
N HIS A 67 1.93 8.16 -5.75
CA HIS A 67 2.65 7.28 -6.69
C HIS A 67 1.76 6.22 -7.38
N GLY A 68 0.52 6.60 -7.71
CA GLY A 68 -0.44 5.72 -8.38
C GLY A 68 -1.20 4.77 -7.44
N VAL A 69 -0.98 4.84 -6.13
CA VAL A 69 -1.71 4.09 -5.10
C VAL A 69 -2.74 5.00 -4.43
N GLU A 70 -3.98 4.54 -4.32
CA GLU A 70 -5.08 5.33 -3.77
C GLU A 70 -5.10 5.31 -2.23
N VAL A 71 -5.47 6.45 -1.64
CA VAL A 71 -5.88 6.53 -0.24
C VAL A 71 -7.34 6.07 -0.14
N VAL A 72 -7.55 4.83 0.27
CA VAL A 72 -8.85 4.13 0.19
C VAL A 72 -9.80 4.46 1.34
N GLY A 73 -9.28 5.00 2.45
CA GLY A 73 -10.09 5.29 3.64
C GLY A 73 -9.26 5.70 4.84
N GLY A 74 -9.92 5.75 5.99
CA GLY A 74 -9.28 5.98 7.29
C GLY A 74 -9.19 4.69 8.12
N ILE A 75 -8.74 4.79 9.37
CA ILE A 75 -8.65 3.63 10.27
C ILE A 75 -10.01 2.98 10.56
N GLU A 76 -11.11 3.74 10.48
CA GLU A 76 -12.47 3.21 10.64
C GLU A 76 -12.88 2.25 9.51
N ASP A 77 -12.28 2.40 8.32
CA ASP A 77 -12.52 1.53 7.17
C ASP A 77 -11.69 0.22 7.27
N LEU A 78 -10.74 0.12 8.21
CA LEU A 78 -9.72 -0.93 8.23
C LEU A 78 -10.30 -2.36 8.31
N ASP A 79 -11.24 -2.63 9.21
CA ASP A 79 -11.83 -3.98 9.37
C ASP A 79 -12.51 -4.43 8.08
N ARG A 80 -13.27 -3.52 7.48
CA ARG A 80 -13.96 -3.75 6.21
C ARG A 80 -12.93 -4.02 5.11
N LEU A 81 -11.89 -3.19 5.02
CA LEU A 81 -10.85 -3.33 4.01
C LEU A 81 -10.07 -4.65 4.16
N ILE A 82 -9.78 -5.08 5.38
CA ILE A 82 -9.12 -6.36 5.68
C ILE A 82 -9.94 -7.52 5.13
N ILE A 83 -11.24 -7.55 5.43
CA ILE A 83 -12.14 -8.63 5.01
C ILE A 83 -12.35 -8.60 3.49
N GLU A 84 -12.69 -7.45 2.91
CA GLU A 84 -13.02 -7.33 1.49
C GLU A 84 -11.82 -7.66 0.59
N ASN A 85 -10.62 -7.25 0.99
CA ASN A 85 -9.43 -7.38 0.15
C ASN A 85 -8.50 -8.53 0.55
N GLN A 86 -8.80 -9.22 1.66
CA GLN A 86 -7.94 -10.25 2.25
C GLN A 86 -6.56 -9.70 2.60
N ILE A 87 -6.53 -8.57 3.32
CA ILE A 87 -5.28 -7.93 3.74
C ILE A 87 -4.59 -8.81 4.78
N CYS A 88 -3.31 -9.09 4.56
CA CYS A 88 -2.48 -9.91 5.44
C CYS A 88 -1.67 -9.08 6.44
N GLY A 89 -1.48 -7.78 6.18
CA GLY A 89 -0.73 -6.91 7.07
C GLY A 89 -0.94 -5.42 6.81
N VAL A 90 -0.55 -4.61 7.80
CA VAL A 90 -0.57 -3.15 7.72
C VAL A 90 0.82 -2.62 8.08
N ILE A 91 1.39 -1.81 7.20
CA ILE A 91 2.65 -1.12 7.40
C ILE A 91 2.34 0.23 8.03
N ILE A 92 2.81 0.44 9.26
CA ILE A 92 2.56 1.67 10.01
C ILE A 92 3.65 2.68 9.65
N ALA A 93 3.26 3.73 8.93
CA ALA A 93 4.12 4.81 8.48
C ALA A 93 3.62 6.17 9.00
N SER A 94 3.22 6.20 10.27
CA SER A 94 2.77 7.39 10.97
C SER A 94 3.60 7.60 12.24
N LYS A 95 3.98 8.86 12.52
CA LYS A 95 4.74 9.21 13.73
C LYS A 95 3.87 9.22 14.99
N ASP A 96 2.59 9.58 14.85
CA ASP A 96 1.74 9.94 16.00
C ASP A 96 0.50 9.03 16.18
N HIS A 97 0.25 8.10 15.25
CA HIS A 97 -0.99 7.31 15.21
C HIS A 97 -0.80 5.80 15.43
N THR A 98 0.36 5.38 15.96
CA THR A 98 0.63 3.96 16.25
C THR A 98 -0.32 3.40 17.31
N SER A 99 -0.76 4.22 18.27
CA SER A 99 -1.73 3.85 19.31
C SER A 99 -3.08 3.44 18.74
N ASP A 100 -3.50 4.11 17.66
CA ASP A 100 -4.84 3.94 17.09
C ASP A 100 -4.96 2.55 16.45
N ILE A 101 -3.89 2.10 15.79
CA ILE A 101 -3.79 0.74 15.24
C ILE A 101 -3.62 -0.29 16.34
N GLN A 102 -2.80 -0.02 17.36
CA GLN A 102 -2.62 -0.98 18.47
C GLN A 102 -3.92 -1.23 19.24
N ALA A 103 -4.72 -0.19 19.47
CA ALA A 103 -6.04 -0.32 20.07
C ALA A 103 -6.93 -1.20 19.18
N LYS A 104 -6.94 -0.94 17.87
CA LYS A 104 -7.77 -1.66 16.90
C LYS A 104 -7.39 -3.14 16.73
N ILE A 105 -6.11 -3.49 16.84
CA ILE A 105 -5.63 -4.89 16.77
C ILE A 105 -5.91 -5.65 18.08
N SER A 106 -6.06 -4.94 19.20
CA SER A 106 -6.28 -5.55 20.51
C SER A 106 -7.75 -5.82 20.84
N ASP A 107 -8.68 -5.29 20.04
CA ASP A 107 -10.13 -5.52 20.11
C ASP A 107 -10.56 -6.73 19.26
#